data_AF-A0A2A5GB03-F1
#
_entry.id   AF-A0A2A5GB03-F1
#
_cell.length_a   1.000
_cell.length_b   1.000
_cell.length_c   1.000
_cell.angle_alpha   90.00
_cell.angle_beta   90.00
_cell.angle_gamma   90.00
#
_symmetry.space_group_name_H-M   'P 1'
#
loop_
_entity.id
_entity.type
_entity.pdbx_description
1 polymer ?
#
loop_
_entity_poly.entity_id
_entity_poly.type
_entity_poly.pdbx_seq_one_letter_code
_entity_poly.pdbx_strand_id
1 'polypeptide(L)'
;MRSGLGKVDNEKMSNKIIDTIEKFLRYFVPGLVFVFLFDLSFPNVSQNFLEKIGDIKFALIILSIGVIIYGIYRRIVLVFILELPLYLLNCEAISNFRNVSKKGIKKLFDYPRARAEFFKERHNYSDINDSKKNLSSYLYYRWALHHYLFIFFMQLILFSYFSNSTTIIANNKCWLTVISIIGLVIIFAQLVGLYITEKNIYPKNHN
;
A
#
# COMPACT_ATOMS: atom_id res chain seq x y z
N MET A 1 0.37 -15.19 -42.21
CA MET A 1 0.97 -15.05 -40.86
C MET A 1 0.99 -13.59 -40.39
N ARG A 2 -0.17 -12.96 -40.14
CA ARG A 2 -0.27 -11.56 -39.64
C ARG A 2 -1.16 -11.42 -38.38
N SER A 3 -1.68 -12.51 -37.82
CA SER A 3 -2.61 -12.51 -36.68
C SER A 3 -1.94 -12.35 -35.31
N GLY A 4 -0.61 -12.38 -35.23
CA GLY A 4 0.14 -12.27 -33.97
C GLY A 4 0.34 -10.84 -33.47
N LEU A 5 0.50 -9.86 -34.36
CA LEU A 5 0.81 -8.47 -33.98
C LEU A 5 -0.38 -7.77 -33.31
N GLY A 6 -1.60 -7.91 -33.86
CA GLY A 6 -2.81 -7.30 -33.28
C GLY A 6 -3.24 -7.89 -31.93
N LYS A 7 -2.87 -9.15 -31.63
CA LYS A 7 -3.13 -9.77 -30.32
C LYS A 7 -2.18 -9.23 -29.25
N VAL A 8 -0.90 -9.10 -29.58
CA VAL A 8 0.14 -8.60 -28.65
C VAL A 8 -0.09 -7.12 -28.30
N ASP A 9 -0.54 -6.30 -29.26
CA ASP A 9 -0.81 -4.88 -29.03
C ASP A 9 -2.08 -4.65 -28.19
N ASN A 10 -3.14 -5.44 -28.42
CA ASN A 10 -4.35 -5.41 -27.60
C ASN A 10 -4.09 -5.89 -26.16
N GLU A 11 -3.25 -6.90 -25.98
CA GLU A 11 -2.88 -7.42 -24.65
C GLU A 11 -2.03 -6.40 -23.87
N LYS A 12 -1.07 -5.73 -24.53
CA LYS A 12 -0.30 -4.63 -23.94
C LYS A 12 -1.17 -3.44 -23.57
N MET A 13 -2.17 -3.11 -24.39
CA MET A 13 -3.10 -2.00 -24.12
C MET A 13 -4.04 -2.33 -22.96
N SER A 14 -4.58 -3.56 -22.91
CA SER A 14 -5.40 -4.06 -21.79
C SER A 14 -4.64 -3.99 -20.46
N ASN A 15 -3.39 -4.47 -20.44
CA ASN A 15 -2.56 -4.46 -19.23
C ASN A 15 -2.28 -3.04 -18.73
N LYS A 16 -2.04 -2.07 -19.63
CA LYS A 16 -1.85 -0.66 -19.24
C LYS A 16 -3.12 -0.03 -18.63
N ILE A 17 -4.30 -0.41 -19.12
CA ILE A 17 -5.57 0.09 -18.58
C ILE A 17 -5.78 -0.46 -17.17
N ILE A 18 -5.56 -1.76 -16.97
CA ILE A 18 -5.68 -2.43 -15.66
C ILE A 18 -4.70 -1.78 -14.65
N ASP A 19 -3.44 -1.57 -15.04
CA ASP A 19 -2.43 -0.91 -14.19
C ASP A 19 -2.84 0.52 -13.81
N THR A 20 -3.48 1.25 -14.73
CA THR A 20 -3.93 2.62 -14.49
C THR A 20 -5.12 2.64 -13.53
N ILE A 21 -6.08 1.74 -13.72
CA ILE A 21 -7.22 1.58 -12.82
C ILE A 21 -6.75 1.19 -11.43
N GLU A 22 -5.79 0.26 -11.31
CA GLU A 22 -5.27 -0.15 -10.01
C GLU A 22 -4.57 0.99 -9.29
N LYS A 23 -3.78 1.80 -10.00
CA LYS A 23 -3.17 3.02 -9.44
C LYS A 23 -4.21 4.02 -8.98
N PHE A 24 -5.30 4.18 -9.73
CA PHE A 24 -6.40 5.06 -9.33
C PHE A 24 -7.09 4.55 -8.06
N LEU A 25 -7.46 3.27 -8.03
CA LEU A 25 -8.08 2.63 -6.86
C LEU A 25 -7.21 2.73 -5.61
N ARG A 26 -5.88 2.75 -5.77
CA ARG A 26 -4.89 2.92 -4.69
C ARG A 26 -5.06 4.16 -3.87
N TYR A 27 -5.48 5.23 -4.51
CA TYR A 27 -5.74 6.50 -3.85
C TYR A 27 -7.23 6.64 -3.55
N PHE A 28 -8.09 6.22 -4.47
CA PHE A 28 -9.54 6.41 -4.33
C PHE A 28 -10.15 5.62 -3.16
N VAL A 29 -9.81 4.33 -3.01
CA VAL A 29 -10.43 3.46 -2.00
C VAL A 29 -10.17 3.95 -0.57
N PRO A 30 -8.92 4.28 -0.17
CA PRO A 30 -8.65 4.87 1.15
C PRO A 30 -9.45 6.14 1.44
N GLY A 31 -9.63 7.00 0.44
CA GLY A 31 -10.41 8.24 0.57
C GLY A 31 -11.90 7.96 0.74
N LEU A 32 -12.44 7.01 -0.01
CA LEU A 32 -13.84 6.63 0.08
C LEU A 32 -14.18 6.01 1.44
N VAL A 33 -13.32 5.12 1.94
CA VAL A 33 -13.43 4.56 3.30
C VAL A 33 -13.42 5.67 4.34
N PHE A 34 -12.53 6.65 4.19
CA PHE A 34 -12.42 7.75 5.15
C PHE A 34 -13.70 8.57 5.19
N VAL A 35 -14.23 8.95 4.04
CA VAL A 35 -15.47 9.73 3.95
C VAL A 35 -16.65 8.94 4.51
N PHE A 36 -16.73 7.64 4.24
CA PHE A 36 -17.76 6.77 4.80
C PHE A 36 -17.69 6.71 6.34
N LEU A 37 -16.50 6.48 6.91
CA LEU A 37 -16.31 6.45 8.36
C LEU A 37 -16.53 7.84 9.00
N PHE A 38 -16.20 8.91 8.27
CA PHE A 38 -16.48 10.28 8.68
C PHE A 38 -17.97 10.56 8.78
N ASP A 39 -18.75 10.14 7.77
CA ASP A 39 -20.21 10.26 7.77
C ASP A 39 -20.85 9.53 8.95
N LEU A 40 -20.41 8.30 9.22
CA LEU A 40 -20.88 7.52 10.36
C LEU A 40 -20.46 8.11 11.73
N SER A 41 -19.33 8.81 11.79
CA SER A 41 -18.77 9.38 13.03
C SER A 41 -19.27 10.79 13.32
N PHE A 42 -19.64 11.54 12.28
CA PHE A 42 -20.03 12.95 12.34
C PHE A 42 -21.17 13.27 11.35
N PRO A 43 -22.34 12.62 11.46
CA PRO A 43 -23.41 12.72 10.47
C PRO A 43 -23.88 14.16 10.23
N ASN A 44 -24.00 14.96 11.29
CA ASN A 44 -24.41 16.37 11.19
C ASN A 44 -23.39 17.24 10.45
N VAL A 45 -22.09 16.92 10.55
CA VAL A 45 -21.02 17.67 9.86
C VAL A 45 -20.95 17.24 8.40
N SER A 46 -21.05 15.93 8.16
CA SER A 46 -21.02 15.33 6.84
C SER A 46 -22.18 15.81 5.96
N GLN A 47 -23.42 15.77 6.46
CA GLN A 47 -24.60 16.24 5.70
C GLN A 47 -24.47 17.71 5.28
N ASN A 48 -24.12 18.58 6.23
CA ASN A 48 -23.88 20.00 5.97
C ASN A 48 -22.75 20.27 4.95
N PHE A 49 -21.77 19.37 4.87
CA PHE A 49 -20.65 19.46 3.92
C PHE A 49 -21.05 18.95 2.54
N LEU A 50 -21.74 17.81 2.48
CA LEU A 50 -22.22 17.20 1.24
C LEU A 50 -23.25 18.09 0.52
N GLU A 51 -24.19 18.69 1.24
CA GLU A 51 -25.19 19.60 0.66
C GLU A 51 -24.57 20.84 -0.02
N LYS A 52 -23.36 21.24 0.39
CA LYS A 52 -22.67 22.42 -0.13
C LYS A 52 -21.74 22.11 -1.31
N ILE A 53 -21.48 20.83 -1.59
CA ILE A 53 -20.43 20.39 -2.51
C ILE A 53 -21.06 19.54 -3.62
N GLY A 54 -21.03 20.05 -4.84
CA GLY A 54 -21.47 19.29 -6.01
C GLY A 54 -20.59 18.06 -6.31
N ASP A 55 -21.15 17.10 -7.03
CA ASP A 55 -20.60 15.74 -7.24
C ASP A 55 -19.14 15.70 -7.70
N ILE A 56 -18.77 16.56 -8.65
CA ILE A 56 -17.39 16.60 -9.18
C ILE A 56 -16.39 17.05 -8.11
N LYS A 57 -16.76 18.05 -7.30
CA LYS A 57 -15.89 18.55 -6.22
C LYS A 57 -15.76 17.49 -5.12
N PHE A 58 -16.83 16.74 -4.85
CA PHE A 58 -16.82 15.66 -3.88
C PHE A 58 -15.87 14.52 -4.30
N ALA A 59 -15.91 14.09 -5.56
CA ALA A 59 -14.98 13.09 -6.09
C ALA A 59 -13.51 13.52 -5.98
N LEU A 60 -13.21 14.81 -6.24
CA LEU A 60 -11.86 15.37 -6.08
C LEU A 60 -11.40 15.40 -4.62
N ILE A 61 -12.32 15.67 -3.68
CA ILE A 61 -12.02 15.63 -2.25
C ILE A 61 -11.70 14.21 -1.80
N ILE A 62 -12.50 13.22 -2.21
CA ILE A 62 -12.23 11.80 -1.94
C ILE A 62 -10.82 11.43 -2.42
N LEU A 63 -10.48 11.78 -3.66
CA LEU A 63 -9.15 11.51 -4.21
C LEU A 63 -8.05 12.20 -3.42
N SER A 64 -8.23 13.47 -3.06
CA SER A 64 -7.23 14.25 -2.31
C SER A 64 -6.96 13.65 -0.93
N ILE A 65 -8.03 13.32 -0.19
CA ILE A 65 -7.95 12.64 1.11
C ILE A 65 -7.23 11.30 0.95
N GLY A 66 -7.62 10.53 -0.06
CA GLY A 66 -7.02 9.24 -0.37
C GLY A 66 -5.52 9.30 -0.65
N VAL A 67 -5.06 10.28 -1.44
CA VAL A 67 -3.64 10.55 -1.71
C VAL A 67 -2.89 10.87 -0.42
N ILE A 68 -3.46 11.72 0.44
CA ILE A 68 -2.86 12.11 1.71
C ILE A 68 -2.73 10.89 2.63
N ILE A 69 -3.81 10.14 2.84
CA ILE A 69 -3.84 8.96 3.72
C ILE A 69 -2.85 7.91 3.22
N TYR A 70 -2.90 7.56 1.93
CA TYR A 70 -1.99 6.57 1.36
C TYR A 70 -0.54 7.06 1.41
N GLY A 71 -0.30 8.35 1.20
CA GLY A 71 1.02 8.97 1.30
C GLY A 71 1.61 8.90 2.71
N ILE A 72 0.80 9.25 3.72
CA ILE A 72 1.17 9.14 5.14
C ILE A 72 1.43 7.68 5.51
N TYR A 73 0.52 6.76 5.14
CA TYR A 73 0.69 5.33 5.38
C TYR A 73 2.00 4.80 4.78
N ARG A 74 2.26 5.11 3.50
CA ARG A 74 3.48 4.66 2.81
C ARG A 74 4.74 5.22 3.43
N ARG A 75 4.72 6.45 3.93
CA ARG A 75 5.88 7.08 4.57
C ARG A 75 6.08 6.63 5.99
N ILE A 76 5.03 6.57 6.82
CA ILE A 76 5.17 6.29 8.24
C ILE A 76 5.20 4.78 8.49
N VAL A 77 4.20 4.06 8.02
CA VAL A 77 4.05 2.64 8.34
C VAL A 77 5.01 1.79 7.54
N LEU A 78 5.04 1.95 6.22
CA LEU A 78 5.89 1.08 5.41
C LEU A 78 7.36 1.39 5.57
N VAL A 79 7.78 2.66 5.50
CA VAL A 79 9.21 2.98 5.62
C VAL A 79 9.69 2.83 7.06
N PHE A 80 9.06 3.49 8.04
CA PHE A 80 9.63 3.54 9.39
C PHE A 80 9.28 2.35 10.27
N ILE A 81 8.11 1.73 10.10
CA ILE A 81 7.66 0.62 10.97
C ILE A 81 8.02 -0.75 10.38
N LEU A 82 8.05 -0.89 9.05
CA LEU A 82 8.29 -2.19 8.41
C LEU A 82 9.68 -2.28 7.75
N GLU A 83 9.95 -1.46 6.72
CA GLU A 83 11.17 -1.58 5.92
C GLU A 83 12.43 -1.19 6.72
N LEU A 84 12.39 -0.12 7.54
CA LEU A 84 13.55 0.36 8.29
C LEU A 84 13.97 -0.59 9.43
N PRO A 85 13.08 -1.15 10.26
CA PRO A 85 13.48 -2.13 11.27
C PRO A 85 13.99 -3.43 10.65
N LEU A 86 13.33 -3.92 9.58
CA LEU A 86 13.81 -5.09 8.84
C LEU A 86 15.19 -4.84 8.22
N TYR A 87 15.45 -3.62 7.75
CA TYR A 87 16.76 -3.18 7.27
C TYR A 87 17.81 -3.12 8.40
N LEU A 88 17.45 -2.61 9.58
CA LEU A 88 18.37 -2.51 10.72
C LEU A 88 18.71 -3.87 11.34
N LEU A 89 17.76 -4.82 11.33
CA LEU A 89 17.91 -6.16 11.90
C LEU A 89 18.65 -7.17 10.99
N ASN A 90 19.18 -6.73 9.83
CA ASN A 90 19.82 -7.60 8.82
C ASN A 90 18.95 -8.78 8.35
N CYS A 91 17.62 -8.69 8.50
CA CYS A 91 16.70 -9.75 8.09
C CYS A 91 16.40 -9.75 6.57
N GLU A 92 16.96 -8.80 5.79
CA GLU A 92 16.98 -8.53 4.31
C GLU A 92 15.70 -8.89 3.50
N ALA A 93 15.14 -8.04 2.62
CA ALA A 93 15.74 -7.45 1.41
C ALA A 93 15.59 -5.92 1.21
N ILE A 94 16.74 -5.26 1.09
CA ILE A 94 17.03 -4.37 -0.04
C ILE A 94 17.91 -5.24 -0.93
N SER A 95 17.42 -5.76 -2.06
CA SER A 95 18.20 -6.73 -2.83
C SER A 95 19.56 -6.14 -3.20
N ASN A 96 20.64 -6.81 -2.79
CA ASN A 96 22.01 -6.65 -3.27
C ASN A 96 22.80 -5.36 -2.95
N PHE A 97 22.97 -5.00 -1.68
CA PHE A 97 24.09 -4.09 -1.34
C PHE A 97 25.45 -4.81 -1.27
N ARG A 98 25.93 -5.32 -2.42
CA ARG A 98 27.30 -5.85 -2.58
C ARG A 98 28.38 -4.76 -2.47
N ASN A 99 28.01 -3.47 -2.58
CA ASN A 99 28.99 -2.38 -2.75
C ASN A 99 29.05 -1.26 -1.70
N VAL A 100 28.11 -1.13 -0.76
CA VAL A 100 28.22 -0.05 0.28
C VAL A 100 28.63 -0.57 1.66
N SER A 101 28.76 -1.88 1.82
CA SER A 101 29.33 -2.50 3.03
C SER A 101 30.83 -2.20 3.24
N LYS A 102 31.54 -1.59 2.27
CA LYS A 102 32.97 -1.28 2.41
C LYS A 102 33.30 -0.02 3.20
N LYS A 103 32.32 0.78 3.65
CA LYS A 103 32.59 1.96 4.48
C LYS A 103 31.61 2.01 5.65
N GLY A 104 32.15 1.88 6.86
CA GLY A 104 31.40 1.76 8.10
C GLY A 104 30.38 2.88 8.33
N ILE A 105 29.35 2.52 9.10
CA ILE A 105 28.46 3.40 9.86
C ILE A 105 27.86 4.57 9.05
N LYS A 106 26.99 4.27 8.06
CA LYS A 106 25.96 5.22 7.58
C LYS A 106 24.62 4.57 7.18
N LYS A 107 24.29 3.40 7.73
CA LYS A 107 23.07 2.62 7.41
C LYS A 107 21.78 3.47 7.30
N LEU A 108 21.52 4.39 8.25
CA LEU A 108 20.31 5.23 8.21
C LEU A 108 20.30 6.24 7.05
N PHE A 109 21.46 6.81 6.71
CA PHE A 109 21.63 7.77 5.62
C PHE A 109 21.71 7.10 4.24
N ASP A 110 22.12 5.84 4.20
CA ASP A 110 22.22 5.04 2.98
C ASP A 110 20.88 4.37 2.60
N TYR A 111 19.92 4.31 3.54
CA TYR A 111 18.60 3.70 3.34
C TYR A 111 17.85 4.23 2.10
N PRO A 112 17.75 5.56 1.84
CA PRO A 112 17.07 6.07 0.66
C PRO A 112 17.73 5.62 -0.65
N ARG A 113 19.07 5.57 -0.68
CA ARG A 113 19.85 5.11 -1.84
C ARG A 113 19.63 3.62 -2.09
N ALA A 114 19.71 2.83 -1.02
CA ALA A 114 19.52 1.40 -1.05
C ALA A 114 18.09 1.04 -1.52
N ARG A 115 17.08 1.78 -1.05
CA ARG A 115 15.70 1.67 -1.51
C ARG A 115 15.53 2.04 -2.99
N ALA A 116 16.21 3.07 -3.49
CA ALA A 116 16.17 3.46 -4.90
C ALA A 116 16.79 2.39 -5.81
N GLU A 117 17.90 1.77 -5.39
CA GLU A 117 18.53 0.65 -6.11
C GLU A 117 17.61 -0.58 -6.16
N PHE A 118 16.90 -0.91 -5.06
CA PHE A 118 15.87 -1.96 -5.05
C PHE A 118 14.73 -1.70 -6.04
N PHE A 119 14.17 -0.48 -6.08
CA PHE A 119 13.13 -0.16 -7.04
C PHE A 119 13.62 -0.23 -8.49
N LYS A 120 14.86 0.19 -8.74
CA LYS A 120 15.48 0.08 -10.07
C LYS A 120 15.67 -1.37 -10.49
N GLU A 121 16.14 -2.23 -9.60
CA GLU A 121 16.22 -3.67 -9.85
C GLU A 121 14.83 -4.23 -10.16
N ARG A 122 13.83 -3.97 -9.31
CA ARG A 122 12.44 -4.42 -9.51
C ARG A 122 11.85 -4.02 -10.86
N HIS A 123 12.21 -2.85 -11.39
CA HIS A 123 11.72 -2.36 -12.68
C HIS A 123 12.51 -2.88 -13.89
N ASN A 124 13.80 -3.19 -13.74
CA ASN A 124 14.66 -3.62 -14.84
C ASN A 124 14.52 -5.11 -15.20
N TYR A 125 13.96 -5.94 -14.31
CA TYR A 125 13.79 -7.37 -14.56
C TYR A 125 12.47 -7.70 -15.28
N SER A 126 12.13 -6.98 -16.35
CA SER A 126 10.99 -7.31 -17.23
C SER A 126 11.16 -8.64 -17.98
N ASP A 127 12.36 -9.23 -17.92
CA ASP A 127 12.77 -10.40 -18.72
C ASP A 127 12.80 -11.72 -17.92
N ILE A 128 12.07 -11.81 -16.82
CA ILE A 128 11.99 -13.04 -16.03
C ILE A 128 10.95 -14.00 -16.63
N ASN A 129 11.29 -15.29 -16.78
CA ASN A 129 10.41 -16.41 -17.15
C ASN A 129 8.97 -16.27 -16.61
N ASP A 130 7.97 -16.65 -17.43
CA ASP A 130 6.53 -16.49 -17.17
C ASP A 130 6.06 -16.96 -15.78
N SER A 131 6.69 -17.99 -15.21
CA SER A 131 6.34 -18.50 -13.87
C SER A 131 6.67 -17.52 -12.73
N LYS A 132 7.81 -16.83 -12.80
CA LYS A 132 8.21 -15.82 -11.81
C LYS A 132 7.48 -14.49 -12.05
N LYS A 133 7.15 -14.18 -13.30
CA LYS A 133 6.28 -13.04 -13.66
C LYS A 133 4.89 -13.19 -13.04
N ASN A 134 4.28 -14.37 -13.16
CA ASN A 134 2.98 -14.67 -12.54
C ASN A 134 3.02 -14.60 -11.01
N LEU A 135 4.09 -15.12 -10.39
CA LEU A 135 4.29 -15.05 -8.95
C LEU A 135 4.50 -13.61 -8.45
N SER A 136 5.27 -12.80 -9.19
CA SER A 136 5.48 -11.38 -8.89
C SER A 136 4.17 -10.58 -8.98
N SER A 137 3.36 -10.82 -10.01
CA SER A 137 2.01 -10.22 -10.12
C SER A 137 1.10 -10.66 -8.98
N TYR A 138 1.10 -11.94 -8.60
CA TYR A 138 0.32 -12.42 -7.46
C TYR A 138 0.72 -11.73 -6.14
N LEU A 139 2.03 -11.61 -5.89
CA LEU A 139 2.54 -10.91 -4.72
C LEU A 139 2.20 -9.43 -4.74
N TYR A 140 2.23 -8.79 -5.91
CA TYR A 140 1.85 -7.38 -6.06
C TYR A 140 0.40 -7.13 -5.64
N TYR A 141 -0.54 -7.97 -6.07
CA TYR A 141 -1.95 -7.87 -5.66
C TYR A 141 -2.13 -8.13 -4.17
N ARG A 142 -1.41 -9.12 -3.61
CA ARG A 142 -1.43 -9.37 -2.17
C ARG A 142 -0.89 -8.17 -1.39
N TRP A 143 0.23 -7.58 -1.80
CA TRP A 143 0.77 -6.37 -1.20
C TRP A 143 -0.25 -5.24 -1.21
N ALA A 144 -0.86 -4.95 -2.36
CA ALA A 144 -1.89 -3.93 -2.50
C ALA A 144 -3.06 -4.17 -1.53
N LEU A 145 -3.60 -5.40 -1.49
CA LEU A 145 -4.71 -5.77 -0.59
C LEU A 145 -4.37 -5.54 0.88
N HIS A 146 -3.22 -6.03 1.35
CA HIS A 146 -2.82 -5.87 2.75
C HIS A 146 -2.57 -4.40 3.10
N HIS A 147 -2.07 -3.59 2.17
CA HIS A 147 -1.97 -2.15 2.37
C HIS A 147 -3.34 -1.48 2.56
N TYR A 148 -4.33 -1.82 1.73
CA TYR A 148 -5.69 -1.27 1.88
C TYR A 148 -6.32 -1.67 3.21
N LEU A 149 -6.21 -2.95 3.58
CA LEU A 149 -6.76 -3.45 4.84
C LEU A 149 -6.06 -2.79 6.05
N PHE A 150 -4.75 -2.59 5.98
CA PHE A 150 -4.02 -1.89 7.04
C PHE A 150 -4.52 -0.46 7.18
N ILE A 151 -4.63 0.27 6.07
CA ILE A 151 -5.17 1.63 6.06
C ILE A 151 -6.60 1.66 6.63
N PHE A 152 -7.45 0.72 6.22
CA PHE A 152 -8.81 0.58 6.71
C PHE A 152 -8.85 0.46 8.24
N PHE A 153 -8.09 -0.46 8.83
CA PHE A 153 -8.07 -0.63 10.28
C PHE A 153 -7.46 0.56 11.03
N MET A 154 -6.46 1.24 10.45
CA MET A 154 -5.93 2.48 11.02
C MET A 154 -7.00 3.58 11.06
N GLN A 155 -7.78 3.73 9.99
CA GLN A 155 -8.89 4.68 9.97
C GLN A 155 -9.99 4.29 10.96
N LEU A 156 -10.30 3.00 11.07
CA LEU A 156 -11.33 2.52 12.00
C LEU A 156 -10.97 2.82 13.47
N ILE A 157 -9.69 2.67 13.84
CA ILE A 157 -9.17 3.12 15.14
C ILE A 157 -9.29 4.64 15.27
N LEU A 158 -8.86 5.40 14.26
CA LEU A 158 -8.94 6.85 14.31
C LEU A 158 -10.38 7.32 14.60
N PHE A 159 -11.35 6.81 13.84
CA PHE A 159 -12.74 7.18 14.00
C PHE A 159 -13.38 6.64 15.28
N SER A 160 -12.97 5.48 15.80
CA SER A 160 -13.46 4.99 17.10
C SER A 160 -13.13 5.95 18.25
N TYR A 161 -12.01 6.67 18.17
CA TYR A 161 -11.60 7.66 19.18
C TYR A 161 -12.24 9.04 18.99
N PHE A 162 -12.45 9.47 17.75
CA PHE A 162 -12.94 10.82 17.45
C PHE A 162 -14.45 10.93 17.25
N SER A 163 -15.17 9.81 17.09
CA SER A 163 -16.61 9.80 16.84
C SER A 163 -17.46 10.51 17.90
N ASN A 164 -18.55 11.15 17.46
CA ASN A 164 -19.52 11.78 18.35
C ASN A 164 -20.23 10.73 19.22
N SER A 165 -20.47 11.04 20.48
CA SER A 165 -20.97 10.12 21.52
C SER A 165 -22.29 9.41 21.19
N THR A 166 -23.10 9.97 20.29
CA THR A 166 -24.41 9.42 19.89
C THR A 166 -24.35 8.52 18.65
N THR A 167 -23.17 8.29 18.07
CA THR A 167 -23.02 7.54 16.82
C THR A 167 -22.81 6.03 17.03
N ILE A 168 -23.10 5.23 15.99
CA ILE A 168 -22.87 3.79 15.99
C ILE A 168 -21.40 3.46 16.27
N ILE A 169 -20.47 4.27 15.75
CA ILE A 169 -19.02 4.09 15.96
C ILE A 169 -18.68 4.34 17.44
N ALA A 170 -19.19 5.40 18.07
CA ALA A 170 -18.95 5.67 19.49
C ALA A 170 -19.52 4.56 20.39
N ASN A 171 -20.73 4.08 20.08
CA ASN A 171 -21.38 3.00 20.82
C ASN A 171 -20.60 1.69 20.77
N ASN A 172 -19.88 1.45 19.68
CA ASN A 172 -19.08 0.23 19.49
C ASN A 172 -17.58 0.47 19.59
N LYS A 173 -17.14 1.61 20.16
CA LYS A 173 -15.73 2.05 20.13
C LYS A 173 -14.75 0.98 20.63
N CYS A 174 -15.11 0.27 21.71
CA CYS A 174 -14.25 -0.74 22.31
C CYS A 174 -14.08 -1.93 21.37
N TRP A 175 -15.19 -2.48 20.87
CA TRP A 175 -15.19 -3.59 19.92
C TRP A 175 -14.48 -3.24 18.61
N LEU A 176 -14.78 -2.08 18.02
CA LEU A 176 -14.15 -1.62 16.79
C LEU A 176 -12.63 -1.45 16.96
N THR A 177 -12.19 -0.91 18.10
CA THR A 177 -10.76 -0.74 18.40
C THR A 177 -10.08 -2.10 18.56
N VAL A 178 -10.67 -3.03 19.33
CA VAL A 178 -10.12 -4.38 19.53
C VAL A 178 -10.00 -5.13 18.20
N ILE A 179 -11.07 -5.17 17.41
CA ILE A 179 -11.07 -5.83 16.09
C ILE A 179 -10.01 -5.20 15.18
N SER A 180 -9.89 -3.88 15.21
CA SER A 180 -8.89 -3.17 14.40
C SER A 180 -7.47 -3.49 14.82
N ILE A 181 -7.17 -3.53 16.12
CA ILE A 181 -5.83 -3.89 16.62
C ILE A 181 -5.48 -5.33 16.21
N ILE A 182 -6.41 -6.27 16.40
CA ILE A 182 -6.21 -7.67 15.99
C ILE A 182 -5.97 -7.75 14.48
N GLY A 183 -6.79 -7.05 13.68
CA GLY A 183 -6.63 -6.96 12.23
C GLY A 183 -5.28 -6.41 11.81
N LEU A 184 -4.83 -5.31 12.44
CA LEU A 184 -3.52 -4.70 12.18
C LEU A 184 -2.37 -5.65 12.49
N VAL A 185 -2.42 -6.38 13.61
CA VAL A 185 -1.39 -7.36 13.98
C VAL A 185 -1.32 -8.49 12.95
N ILE A 186 -2.47 -9.05 12.55
CA ILE A 186 -2.53 -10.12 11.53
C ILE A 186 -1.96 -9.63 10.20
N ILE A 187 -2.40 -8.46 9.73
CA ILE A 187 -1.93 -7.89 8.46
C ILE A 187 -0.45 -7.55 8.52
N PHE A 188 0.03 -7.01 9.64
CA PHE A 188 1.44 -6.74 9.83
C PHE A 188 2.28 -8.01 9.69
N ALA A 189 1.87 -9.10 10.35
CA ALA A 189 2.53 -10.40 10.20
C ALA A 189 2.50 -10.91 8.75
N GLN A 190 1.38 -10.73 8.03
CA GLN A 190 1.27 -11.08 6.61
C GLN A 190 2.16 -10.22 5.71
N LEU A 191 2.28 -8.91 5.97
CA LEU A 191 3.19 -8.03 5.23
C LEU A 191 4.66 -8.44 5.45
N VAL A 192 5.03 -8.81 6.68
CA VAL A 192 6.36 -9.37 6.97
C VAL A 192 6.58 -10.68 6.21
N GLY A 193 5.60 -11.58 6.21
CA GLY A 193 5.67 -12.84 5.44
C GLY A 193 5.81 -12.61 3.93
N LEU A 194 5.06 -11.66 3.37
CA LEU A 194 5.14 -11.27 1.96
C LEU A 194 6.53 -10.69 1.64
N TYR A 195 7.07 -9.86 2.52
CA TYR A 195 8.42 -9.30 2.37
C TYR A 195 9.50 -10.39 2.37
N ILE A 196 9.42 -11.36 3.29
CA ILE A 196 10.33 -12.51 3.33
C ILE A 196 10.16 -13.40 2.08
N THR A 197 8.92 -13.61 1.63
CA THR A 197 8.64 -14.40 0.43
C THR A 197 9.21 -13.73 -0.81
N GLU A 198 9.03 -12.42 -0.93
CA GLU A 198 9.57 -11.62 -2.02
C GLU A 198 11.10 -11.69 -2.04
N LYS A 199 11.76 -11.56 -0.87
CA LYS A 199 13.20 -11.80 -0.73
C LYS A 199 13.63 -13.16 -1.32
N ASN A 200 12.90 -14.23 -1.00
CA ASN A 200 13.29 -15.59 -1.38
C ASN A 200 13.00 -15.94 -2.85
N ILE A 201 12.15 -15.18 -3.55
CA ILE A 201 11.89 -15.33 -4.99
C ILE A 201 12.99 -14.70 -5.84
N TYR A 202 13.71 -13.75 -5.28
CA TYR A 202 14.86 -13.09 -5.90
C TYR A 202 16.21 -13.50 -5.25
N PRO A 203 16.55 -14.80 -5.17
CA PRO A 203 17.80 -15.21 -4.55
C PRO A 203 18.99 -14.90 -5.47
N LYS A 204 19.93 -14.10 -4.94
CA LYS A 204 21.40 -13.94 -5.16
C LYS A 204 22.14 -14.37 -6.44
N ASN A 205 21.59 -15.17 -7.36
CA ASN A 205 22.34 -15.78 -8.46
C ASN A 205 22.02 -15.13 -9.81
N HIS A 206 22.55 -13.93 -9.99
CA HIS A 206 23.07 -13.50 -11.29
C HIS A 206 24.56 -13.21 -11.10
N ASN A 207 25.36 -14.27 -11.23
CA ASN A 207 26.75 -14.17 -11.66
C ASN A 207 26.75 -14.16 -13.19
#